data_AF-A0A254TF30-F1
#
_entry.id   AF-A0A254TF30-F1
#
_cell.length_a   1.000
_cell.length_b   1.000
_cell.length_c   1.000
_cell.angle_alpha   90.00
_cell.angle_beta   90.00
_cell.angle_gamma   90.00
#
_symmetry.space_group_name_H-M   'P 1'
#
loop_
_entity.id
_entity.type
_entity.pdbx_description
1 polymer ?
#
loop_
_entity_poly.entity_id
_entity_poly.type
_entity_poly.pdbx_seq_one_letter_code
_entity_poly.pdbx_strand_id
1 'polypeptide(L)'
;MSHSPVLVDESLLGTETNLVVGRNPGNSAESAHGALFYPPKDVVEGFPSPLSENLLTSCIRKVPSETRAKELLRRRGVPKLEDLEGKSVEDKIAALAYLQYAYNPPLAAARFTQKVLASVRASLLLRNPEDRRYWQFLYQQGQVLRGGRPIAMPQFLRSLQGAGFILAGPSGVGKTALVQRLRALIGQEPVLVNWGGDAPAQMTFIPMVVVKWPECGTLAGLLANFRQVLISEIGPSVATDYHFSNFMGSNGTNAAISAALLLNLGLFVLDGGCIRSLRGEFRDILGFISTLQRNSGIPTLITCTYPVLQAIARSGGAGANTASAHAEFLDLLPPGPLWASYCKFFWNLGLAEPCIPMPGYIPSLMWKFSRGDMGIMSQGFSGLHHALLDHPQLLAGEALKETDASDIVCMRLRMYEETVKVLELFQTNRAVPLEDLWAHGDYLPYEAFNETPSRDFERRLSRRKSPVSSILTHAE
;
A
#
# COMPACT_ATOMS: atom_id res chain seq x y z
N MET A 1 5.94 -13.70 -20.83
CA MET A 1 5.19 -12.49 -21.20
C MET A 1 6.22 -11.42 -21.55
N SER A 2 6.23 -10.95 -22.79
CA SER A 2 7.19 -9.95 -23.28
C SER A 2 6.72 -8.55 -22.84
N HIS A 3 7.47 -7.91 -21.95
CA HIS A 3 7.24 -6.50 -21.60
C HIS A 3 7.69 -5.63 -22.79
N SER A 4 6.73 -5.00 -23.47
CA SER A 4 7.03 -3.87 -24.35
C SER A 4 7.32 -2.67 -23.44
N PRO A 5 8.48 -1.98 -23.59
CA PRO A 5 8.78 -0.81 -22.77
C PRO A 5 7.71 0.27 -23.00
N VAL A 6 7.16 0.81 -21.91
CA VAL A 6 6.29 1.98 -21.96
C VAL A 6 7.18 3.16 -22.31
N LEU A 7 7.14 3.59 -23.58
CA LEU A 7 7.82 4.81 -24.02
C LEU A 7 7.16 5.99 -23.31
N VAL A 8 7.84 6.58 -22.33
CA VAL A 8 7.44 7.89 -21.82
C VAL A 8 7.71 8.88 -22.93
N ASP A 9 6.71 9.66 -23.29
CA ASP A 9 6.86 10.73 -24.27
C ASP A 9 7.95 11.71 -23.81
N GLU A 10 9.11 11.66 -24.47
CA GLU A 10 10.26 12.51 -24.20
C GLU A 10 9.94 14.01 -24.38
N SER A 11 8.85 14.36 -25.06
CA SER A 11 8.40 15.75 -25.17
C SER A 11 7.84 16.31 -23.86
N LEU A 12 7.23 15.46 -23.02
CA LEU A 12 6.79 15.80 -21.66
C LEU A 12 7.96 15.87 -20.67
N LEU A 13 8.95 15.01 -20.89
CA LEU A 13 10.21 15.02 -20.16
C LEU A 13 11.26 15.93 -20.79
N GLY A 14 10.87 16.68 -21.84
CA GLY A 14 11.58 17.69 -22.63
C GLY A 14 13.02 17.36 -22.99
N THR A 15 13.26 16.77 -24.17
CA THR A 15 14.56 16.82 -24.86
C THR A 15 14.88 18.23 -25.35
N GLU A 16 16.16 18.60 -25.30
CA GLU A 16 16.70 19.81 -25.90
C GLU A 16 16.38 19.87 -27.40
N THR A 17 15.31 20.58 -27.75
CA THR A 17 15.22 21.14 -29.09
C THR A 17 16.05 22.42 -29.08
N ASN A 18 17.24 22.32 -29.68
CA ASN A 18 18.01 23.47 -30.11
C ASN A 18 17.10 24.35 -30.98
N LEU A 19 16.51 25.38 -30.37
CA LEU A 19 15.95 26.51 -31.08
C LEU A 19 17.12 27.18 -31.80
N VAL A 20 17.23 26.90 -33.10
CA VAL A 20 18.05 27.66 -34.03
C VAL A 20 17.60 29.11 -33.93
N VAL A 21 18.41 29.91 -33.24
CA VAL A 21 18.27 31.36 -33.14
C VAL A 21 18.51 31.94 -34.52
N GLY A 22 17.44 32.15 -35.28
CA GLY A 22 17.44 33.04 -36.44
C GLY A 22 17.73 34.45 -35.96
N ARG A 23 18.94 34.94 -36.28
CA ARG A 23 19.32 36.35 -36.12
C ARG A 23 18.33 37.24 -36.88
N ASN A 24 17.70 38.17 -36.18
CA ASN A 24 17.17 39.40 -36.78
C ASN A 24 17.66 40.59 -35.94
N PRO A 25 18.31 41.60 -36.55
CA PRO A 25 18.77 42.78 -35.85
C PRO A 25 17.69 43.88 -35.85
N GLY A 26 17.54 44.54 -34.72
CA GLY A 26 16.87 45.85 -34.63
C GLY A 26 15.45 45.82 -34.06
N ASN A 27 15.31 46.15 -32.77
CA ASN A 27 14.76 47.45 -32.34
C ASN A 27 14.51 47.50 -30.83
N SER A 28 14.98 48.61 -30.26
CA SER A 28 14.52 49.34 -29.07
C SER A 28 13.49 48.70 -28.13
N ALA A 29 13.93 48.57 -26.87
CA ALA A 29 13.21 48.76 -25.61
C ALA A 29 11.68 48.93 -25.62
N GLU A 30 10.98 48.01 -24.95
CA GLU A 30 9.92 48.38 -24.00
C GLU A 30 9.62 47.21 -23.03
N SER A 31 9.51 47.56 -21.76
CA SER A 31 9.21 46.68 -20.64
C SER A 31 7.77 46.16 -20.70
N ALA A 32 7.59 44.84 -20.79
CA ALA A 32 6.28 44.20 -20.60
C ALA A 32 6.32 43.34 -19.33
N HIS A 33 5.72 43.87 -18.26
CA HIS A 33 5.32 43.10 -17.08
C HIS A 33 4.45 41.92 -17.51
N GLY A 34 4.81 40.71 -17.08
CA GLY A 34 4.04 39.50 -17.31
C GLY A 34 2.64 39.63 -16.74
N ALA A 35 1.66 39.75 -17.62
CA ALA A 35 0.24 39.68 -17.27
C ALA A 35 -0.10 38.26 -16.81
N LEU A 36 -0.17 38.09 -15.48
CA LEU A 36 -0.85 36.96 -14.85
C LEU A 36 -2.32 37.03 -15.25
N PHE A 37 -2.74 36.17 -16.18
CA PHE A 37 -4.15 35.93 -16.48
C PHE A 37 -4.83 35.38 -15.21
N TYR A 38 -5.53 36.26 -14.48
CA TYR A 38 -6.47 35.83 -13.46
C TYR A 38 -7.76 35.37 -14.17
N PRO A 39 -8.30 34.18 -13.88
CA PRO A 39 -9.58 33.77 -14.41
C PRO A 39 -10.71 34.67 -13.86
N PRO A 40 -11.80 34.88 -14.63
CA PRO A 40 -12.93 35.71 -14.22
C PRO A 40 -13.59 35.17 -12.95
N LYS A 41 -14.04 36.09 -12.08
CA LYS A 41 -14.49 35.84 -10.70
C LYS A 41 -15.85 35.14 -10.55
N ASP A 42 -16.56 34.80 -11.63
CA ASP A 42 -17.99 34.49 -11.56
C ASP A 42 -18.42 33.08 -12.03
N VAL A 43 -17.49 32.12 -12.15
CA VAL A 43 -17.89 30.71 -12.34
C VAL A 43 -17.99 30.04 -10.98
N VAL A 44 -19.20 29.86 -10.47
CA VAL A 44 -19.46 28.93 -9.35
C VAL A 44 -19.16 27.53 -9.88
N GLU A 45 -17.94 27.05 -9.63
CA GLU A 45 -17.48 25.74 -10.08
C GLU A 45 -18.31 24.64 -9.40
N GLY A 46 -19.24 24.05 -10.16
CA GLY A 46 -19.90 22.83 -9.75
C GLY A 46 -18.91 21.66 -9.76
N PHE A 47 -18.92 20.83 -8.71
CA PHE A 47 -18.16 19.58 -8.73
C PHE A 47 -18.64 18.69 -9.88
N PRO A 48 -17.73 18.06 -10.63
CA PRO A 48 -18.14 17.08 -11.63
C PRO A 48 -18.95 15.98 -10.96
N SER A 49 -20.02 15.54 -11.63
CA SER A 49 -20.84 14.44 -11.12
C SER A 49 -19.96 13.23 -10.85
N PRO A 50 -20.12 12.51 -9.73
CA PRO A 50 -19.38 11.27 -9.46
C PRO A 50 -19.64 10.16 -10.49
N LEU A 51 -20.67 10.34 -11.34
CA LEU A 51 -21.01 9.45 -12.45
C LEU A 51 -20.35 9.87 -13.79
N SER A 52 -19.69 11.02 -13.83
CA SER A 52 -18.95 11.46 -15.00
C SER A 52 -17.76 10.53 -15.27
N GLU A 53 -17.28 10.55 -16.51
CA GLU A 53 -16.09 9.82 -16.95
C GLU A 53 -15.16 10.79 -17.69
N ASN A 54 -13.86 10.55 -17.59
CA ASN A 54 -12.84 11.14 -18.45
C ASN A 54 -11.84 10.04 -18.88
N LEU A 55 -10.82 10.44 -19.64
CA LEU A 55 -9.80 9.50 -20.13
C LEU A 55 -9.14 8.70 -19.01
N LEU A 56 -8.78 9.33 -17.88
CA LEU A 56 -8.13 8.64 -16.76
C LEU A 56 -9.08 7.73 -15.98
N THR A 57 -10.33 8.14 -15.72
CA THR A 57 -11.28 7.30 -14.99
C THR A 57 -11.74 6.10 -15.79
N SER A 58 -11.67 6.17 -17.13
CA SER A 58 -11.93 5.04 -18.01
C SER A 58 -10.89 3.93 -17.89
N CYS A 59 -9.66 4.26 -17.45
CA CYS A 59 -8.58 3.30 -17.23
C CYS A 59 -8.74 2.48 -15.95
N ILE A 60 -9.64 2.89 -15.03
CA ILE A 60 -9.86 2.19 -13.76
C ILE A 60 -11.29 1.68 -13.63
N ARG A 61 -11.46 0.58 -12.90
CA ARG A 61 -12.76 -0.02 -12.68
C ARG A 61 -13.71 0.93 -11.95
N LYS A 62 -15.00 0.90 -12.31
CA LYS A 62 -16.07 1.53 -11.52
C LYS A 62 -16.15 0.92 -10.11
N VAL A 63 -16.64 1.70 -9.15
CA VAL A 63 -16.82 1.22 -7.76
C VAL A 63 -17.82 0.07 -7.75
N PRO A 64 -17.43 -1.17 -7.42
CA PRO A 64 -18.35 -2.30 -7.38
C PRO A 64 -19.28 -2.23 -6.16
N SER A 65 -20.38 -2.98 -6.18
CA SER A 65 -21.16 -3.25 -4.96
C SER A 65 -20.31 -3.95 -3.88
N GLU A 66 -20.76 -3.91 -2.63
CA GLU A 66 -20.03 -4.51 -1.49
C GLU A 66 -19.79 -6.02 -1.66
N THR A 67 -20.83 -6.75 -2.07
CA THR A 67 -20.75 -8.20 -2.36
C THR A 67 -19.76 -8.47 -3.48
N ARG A 68 -19.83 -7.69 -4.57
CA ARG A 68 -18.93 -7.86 -5.71
C ARG A 68 -17.49 -7.48 -5.37
N ALA A 69 -17.28 -6.46 -4.54
CA ALA A 69 -15.96 -6.08 -4.03
C ALA A 69 -15.34 -7.24 -3.24
N LYS A 70 -16.12 -7.85 -2.34
CA LYS A 70 -15.69 -9.01 -1.56
C LYS A 70 -15.29 -10.18 -2.46
N GLU A 71 -16.07 -10.47 -3.49
CA GLU A 71 -15.74 -11.52 -4.48
C GLU A 71 -14.44 -11.22 -5.24
N LEU A 72 -14.28 -10.01 -5.75
CA LEU A 72 -13.10 -9.63 -6.54
C LEU A 72 -11.82 -9.59 -5.70
N LEU A 73 -11.94 -9.23 -4.42
CA LEU A 73 -10.83 -9.24 -3.48
C LEU A 73 -10.45 -10.67 -3.05
N ARG A 74 -11.39 -11.63 -3.09
CA ARG A 74 -11.13 -13.01 -2.66
C ARG A 74 -10.10 -13.67 -3.58
N ARG A 75 -9.11 -14.33 -2.97
CA ARG A 75 -8.08 -15.12 -3.68
C ARG A 75 -7.96 -16.49 -3.05
N ARG A 76 -8.11 -17.55 -3.84
CA ARG A 76 -7.94 -18.94 -3.37
C ARG A 76 -6.48 -19.23 -2.99
N GLY A 77 -5.51 -18.68 -3.71
CA GLY A 77 -4.08 -18.91 -3.49
C GLY A 77 -3.62 -20.21 -4.15
N VAL A 78 -4.24 -21.33 -3.78
CA VAL A 78 -3.95 -22.67 -4.31
C VAL A 78 -4.85 -22.98 -5.52
N PRO A 79 -4.35 -23.66 -6.58
CA PRO A 79 -5.18 -24.24 -7.64
C PRO A 79 -6.31 -25.13 -7.11
N LYS A 80 -7.29 -25.48 -7.94
CA LYS A 80 -8.27 -26.49 -7.53
C LYS A 80 -7.66 -27.88 -7.64
N LEU A 81 -8.21 -28.81 -6.88
CA LEU A 81 -7.77 -30.20 -6.93
C LEU A 81 -8.00 -30.80 -8.33
N GLU A 82 -9.12 -30.45 -8.96
CA GLU A 82 -9.45 -30.87 -10.33
C GLU A 82 -8.37 -30.45 -11.35
N ASP A 83 -7.75 -29.28 -11.15
CA ASP A 83 -6.67 -28.77 -12.03
C ASP A 83 -5.36 -29.55 -11.84
N LEU A 84 -5.26 -30.36 -10.78
CA LEU A 84 -4.09 -31.13 -10.38
C LEU A 84 -4.35 -32.65 -10.40
N GLU A 85 -5.43 -33.09 -11.04
CA GLU A 85 -5.70 -34.52 -11.24
C GLU A 85 -4.56 -35.18 -12.02
N GLY A 86 -4.09 -36.33 -11.51
CA GLY A 86 -2.96 -37.07 -12.09
C GLY A 86 -1.58 -36.44 -11.88
N LYS A 87 -1.48 -35.30 -11.18
CA LYS A 87 -0.19 -34.70 -10.78
C LYS A 87 0.42 -35.44 -9.60
N SER A 88 1.75 -35.40 -9.49
CA SER A 88 2.48 -36.06 -8.41
C SER A 88 2.25 -35.36 -7.06
N VAL A 89 2.62 -36.02 -5.97
CA VAL A 89 2.53 -35.43 -4.63
C VAL A 89 3.41 -34.19 -4.52
N GLU A 90 4.59 -34.21 -5.16
CA GLU A 90 5.53 -33.08 -5.19
C GLU A 90 4.93 -31.85 -5.89
N ASP A 91 4.22 -32.05 -7.00
CA ASP A 91 3.50 -30.98 -7.69
C ASP A 91 2.39 -30.38 -6.80
N LYS A 92 1.65 -31.24 -6.07
CA LYS A 92 0.63 -30.79 -5.11
C LYS A 92 1.26 -30.03 -3.94
N ILE A 93 2.40 -30.47 -3.42
CA ILE A 93 3.16 -29.76 -2.38
C ILE A 93 3.65 -28.40 -2.91
N ALA A 94 4.19 -28.35 -4.12
CA ALA A 94 4.59 -27.10 -4.76
C ALA A 94 3.41 -26.12 -4.92
N ALA A 95 2.22 -26.64 -5.25
CA ALA A 95 1.00 -25.84 -5.31
C ALA A 95 0.58 -25.27 -3.94
N LEU A 96 0.80 -26.01 -2.84
CA LEU A 96 0.52 -25.53 -1.48
C LEU A 96 1.45 -24.40 -1.02
N ALA A 97 2.60 -24.19 -1.66
CA ALA A 97 3.44 -23.01 -1.41
C ALA A 97 2.68 -21.69 -1.68
N TYR A 98 1.63 -21.71 -2.51
CA TYR A 98 0.80 -20.55 -2.78
C TYR A 98 -0.31 -20.31 -1.75
N LEU A 99 -0.46 -21.18 -0.74
CA LEU A 99 -1.45 -21.03 0.34
C LEU A 99 -1.28 -19.70 1.08
N GLN A 100 -0.05 -19.23 1.24
CA GLN A 100 0.27 -17.93 1.86
C GLN A 100 -0.33 -16.72 1.11
N TYR A 101 -0.71 -16.88 -0.15
CA TYR A 101 -1.37 -15.85 -0.95
C TYR A 101 -2.90 -15.97 -0.92
N ALA A 102 -3.45 -16.97 -0.23
CA ALA A 102 -4.89 -17.08 -0.03
C ALA A 102 -5.40 -15.91 0.80
N TYR A 103 -6.53 -15.35 0.39
CA TYR A 103 -7.13 -14.20 1.05
C TYR A 103 -8.65 -14.29 0.97
N ASN A 104 -9.29 -14.31 2.13
CA ASN A 104 -10.73 -14.19 2.26
C ASN A 104 -11.05 -12.83 2.92
N PRO A 105 -11.49 -11.82 2.16
CA PRO A 105 -11.70 -10.48 2.69
C PRO A 105 -12.87 -10.44 3.69
N PRO A 106 -12.70 -9.81 4.87
CA PRO A 106 -13.82 -9.47 5.71
C PRO A 106 -14.69 -8.40 5.02
N LEU A 107 -15.94 -8.26 5.44
CA LEU A 107 -16.87 -7.30 4.83
C LEU A 107 -16.37 -5.86 4.96
N ALA A 108 -15.71 -5.54 6.07
CA ALA A 108 -15.13 -4.24 6.33
C ALA A 108 -14.02 -3.88 5.33
N ALA A 109 -13.19 -4.85 4.93
CA ALA A 109 -12.18 -4.67 3.87
C ALA A 109 -12.81 -4.39 2.49
N ALA A 110 -13.98 -4.98 2.20
CA ALA A 110 -14.72 -4.71 0.96
C ALA A 110 -15.26 -3.27 0.94
N ARG A 111 -15.86 -2.80 2.04
CA ARG A 111 -16.32 -1.41 2.21
C ARG A 111 -15.17 -0.42 2.11
N PHE A 112 -14.06 -0.72 2.78
CA PHE A 112 -12.85 0.08 2.72
C PHE A 112 -12.35 0.23 1.29
N THR A 113 -12.29 -0.87 0.54
CA THR A 113 -11.90 -0.89 -0.88
C THR A 113 -12.82 -0.01 -1.72
N GLN A 114 -14.13 -0.02 -1.49
CA GLN A 114 -15.06 0.87 -2.22
C GLN A 114 -14.76 2.34 -1.96
N LYS A 115 -14.48 2.72 -0.71
CA LYS A 115 -14.13 4.10 -0.34
C LYS A 115 -12.82 4.55 -1.01
N VAL A 116 -11.80 3.69 -1.00
CA VAL A 116 -10.52 3.97 -1.67
C VAL A 116 -10.74 4.14 -3.18
N LEU A 117 -11.46 3.22 -3.82
CA LEU A 117 -11.76 3.31 -5.26
C LEU A 117 -12.55 4.57 -5.63
N ALA A 118 -13.55 4.94 -4.82
CA ALA A 118 -14.31 6.16 -5.02
C ALA A 118 -13.42 7.41 -4.94
N SER A 119 -12.50 7.45 -3.98
CA SER A 119 -11.56 8.56 -3.81
C SER A 119 -10.54 8.66 -4.95
N VAL A 120 -10.00 7.54 -5.42
CA VAL A 120 -9.13 7.49 -6.61
C VAL A 120 -9.88 8.02 -7.83
N ARG A 121 -11.11 7.56 -8.07
CA ARG A 121 -11.94 8.05 -9.18
C ARG A 121 -12.21 9.55 -9.08
N ALA A 122 -12.61 10.05 -7.91
CA ALA A 122 -12.85 11.48 -7.70
C ALA A 122 -11.59 12.31 -7.97
N SER A 123 -10.42 11.82 -7.54
CA SER A 123 -9.13 12.46 -7.81
C SER A 123 -8.81 12.50 -9.31
N LEU A 124 -9.07 11.43 -10.05
CA LEU A 124 -8.83 11.38 -11.49
C LEU A 124 -9.84 12.21 -12.29
N LEU A 125 -11.08 12.38 -11.82
CA LEU A 125 -12.07 13.25 -12.46
C LEU A 125 -11.62 14.71 -12.51
N LEU A 126 -11.02 15.19 -11.41
CA LEU A 126 -10.51 16.57 -11.33
C LEU A 126 -9.17 16.75 -12.03
N ARG A 127 -8.44 15.65 -12.26
CA ARG A 127 -7.21 15.61 -13.08
C ARG A 127 -7.53 15.31 -14.54
N ASN A 128 -8.54 15.98 -15.09
CA ASN A 128 -9.01 15.71 -16.45
C ASN A 128 -7.97 16.16 -17.49
N PRO A 129 -7.43 15.26 -18.33
CA PRO A 129 -6.56 15.63 -19.45
C PRO A 129 -7.26 16.48 -20.52
N GLU A 130 -8.57 16.63 -20.49
CA GLU A 130 -9.27 17.54 -21.42
C GLU A 130 -9.37 18.97 -20.85
N ASP A 131 -9.05 19.17 -19.57
CA ASP A 131 -9.02 20.50 -18.96
C ASP A 131 -7.67 21.18 -19.21
N ARG A 132 -7.70 22.25 -20.02
CA ARG A 132 -6.52 23.07 -20.33
C ARG A 132 -5.81 23.59 -19.08
N ARG A 133 -6.52 23.84 -17.98
CA ARG A 133 -5.94 24.32 -16.71
C ARG A 133 -5.11 23.25 -16.04
N TYR A 134 -5.58 22.00 -16.07
CA TYR A 134 -4.83 20.86 -15.55
C TYR A 134 -3.57 20.61 -16.37
N TRP A 135 -3.68 20.69 -17.70
CA TRP A 135 -2.54 20.59 -18.60
C TRP A 135 -1.46 21.63 -18.34
N GLN A 136 -1.84 22.90 -18.22
CA GLN A 136 -0.90 23.98 -17.93
C GLN A 136 -0.18 23.74 -16.60
N PHE A 137 -0.93 23.32 -15.58
CA PHE A 137 -0.36 22.96 -14.28
C PHE A 137 0.62 21.79 -14.39
N LEU A 138 0.28 20.75 -15.14
CA LEU A 138 1.10 19.56 -15.36
C LEU A 138 2.42 19.91 -16.06
N TYR A 139 2.37 20.71 -17.13
CA TYR A 139 3.56 21.13 -17.87
C TYR A 139 4.56 21.88 -16.97
N GLN A 140 4.04 22.75 -16.09
CA GLN A 140 4.90 23.48 -15.16
C GLN A 140 5.57 22.54 -14.13
N GLN A 141 4.98 21.39 -13.78
CA GLN A 141 5.63 20.40 -12.89
C GLN A 141 6.92 19.81 -13.49
N GLY A 142 7.05 19.79 -14.82
CA GLY A 142 8.30 19.38 -15.47
C GLY A 142 9.50 20.23 -15.04
N GLN A 143 9.29 21.54 -14.80
CA GLN A 143 10.34 22.43 -14.30
C GLN A 143 10.70 22.13 -12.85
N VAL A 144 9.70 21.83 -12.00
CA VAL A 144 9.91 21.50 -10.58
C VAL A 144 10.66 20.19 -10.43
N LEU A 145 10.33 19.18 -11.25
CA LEU A 145 11.05 17.91 -11.30
C LEU A 145 12.53 18.11 -11.59
N ARG A 146 12.89 19.11 -12.41
CA ARG A 146 14.27 19.48 -12.75
C ARG A 146 14.92 20.45 -11.75
N GLY A 147 14.33 20.64 -10.57
CA GLY A 147 14.89 21.48 -9.50
C GLY A 147 14.37 22.92 -9.50
N GLY A 148 13.37 23.24 -10.32
CA GLY A 148 12.65 24.50 -10.30
C GLY A 148 11.87 24.74 -8.99
N ARG A 149 11.33 25.95 -8.84
CA ARG A 149 10.58 26.33 -7.63
C ARG A 149 9.22 25.61 -7.58
N PRO A 150 8.75 25.18 -6.38
CA PRO A 150 7.44 24.56 -6.24
C PRO A 150 6.31 25.47 -6.74
N ILE A 151 5.33 24.86 -7.40
CA ILE A 151 4.16 25.57 -7.93
C ILE A 151 2.98 25.32 -7.01
N ALA A 152 2.25 26.39 -6.69
CA ALA A 152 1.06 26.28 -5.86
C ALA A 152 -0.04 25.48 -6.57
N MET A 153 -0.67 24.57 -5.84
CA MET A 153 -1.75 23.76 -6.39
C MET A 153 -2.96 24.65 -6.78
N PRO A 154 -3.51 24.49 -8.01
CA PRO A 154 -4.69 25.20 -8.48
C PRO A 154 -5.90 24.98 -7.59
N GLN A 155 -6.81 25.96 -7.54
CA GLN A 155 -7.99 25.91 -6.67
C GLN A 155 -8.90 24.70 -6.92
N PHE A 156 -9.12 24.33 -8.19
CA PHE A 156 -9.97 23.20 -8.54
C PHE A 156 -9.45 21.86 -7.99
N LEU A 157 -8.13 21.70 -7.85
CA LEU A 157 -7.51 20.52 -7.21
C LEU A 157 -7.49 20.61 -5.67
N ARG A 158 -7.63 21.79 -5.07
CA ARG A 158 -7.66 21.95 -3.59
C ARG A 158 -8.86 21.30 -2.96
N SER A 159 -9.93 21.10 -3.73
CA SER A 159 -11.10 20.37 -3.30
C SER A 159 -10.83 18.89 -2.98
N LEU A 160 -9.70 18.32 -3.43
CA LEU A 160 -9.26 16.95 -3.14
C LEU A 160 -8.44 16.79 -1.85
N GLN A 161 -8.21 17.88 -1.11
CA GLN A 161 -7.49 17.79 0.15
C GLN A 161 -8.27 16.92 1.13
N GLY A 162 -7.61 15.92 1.72
CA GLY A 162 -8.20 15.05 2.73
C GLY A 162 -8.39 13.59 2.33
N ALA A 163 -7.90 13.14 1.18
CA ALA A 163 -7.96 11.74 0.75
C ALA A 163 -6.88 10.86 1.42
N GLY A 164 -6.89 10.79 2.75
CA GLY A 164 -5.95 9.99 3.55
C GLY A 164 -6.58 8.75 4.17
N PHE A 165 -6.08 7.59 3.77
CA PHE A 165 -6.54 6.30 4.25
C PHE A 165 -5.53 5.63 5.16
N ILE A 166 -6.02 4.98 6.20
CA ILE A 166 -5.21 4.11 7.05
C ILE A 166 -5.82 2.73 7.08
N LEU A 167 -4.97 1.72 6.89
CA LEU A 167 -5.30 0.31 7.14
C LEU A 167 -4.40 -0.19 8.26
N ALA A 168 -4.97 -0.32 9.46
CA ALA A 168 -4.24 -0.71 10.65
C ALA A 168 -4.69 -2.09 11.15
N GLY A 169 -3.84 -2.72 11.94
CA GLY A 169 -4.10 -4.05 12.49
C GLY A 169 -2.81 -4.77 12.85
N PRO A 170 -2.85 -5.85 13.62
CA PRO A 170 -1.67 -6.65 13.93
C PRO A 170 -1.00 -7.23 12.67
N SER A 171 0.24 -7.67 12.77
CA SER A 171 0.90 -8.48 11.75
C SER A 171 0.07 -9.73 11.44
N GLY A 172 0.20 -10.31 10.24
CA GLY A 172 -0.52 -11.54 9.89
C GLY A 172 -2.01 -11.39 9.49
N VAL A 173 -2.69 -10.30 9.84
CA VAL A 173 -4.15 -10.13 9.56
C VAL A 173 -4.51 -9.80 8.09
N GLY A 174 -3.58 -9.92 7.15
CA GLY A 174 -3.86 -9.78 5.71
C GLY A 174 -3.89 -8.36 5.15
N LYS A 175 -3.32 -7.35 5.85
CA LYS A 175 -3.21 -5.96 5.34
C LYS A 175 -2.51 -5.88 3.99
N THR A 176 -1.32 -6.47 3.87
CA THR A 176 -0.56 -6.49 2.61
C THR A 176 -1.29 -7.28 1.52
N ALA A 177 -1.98 -8.37 1.88
CA ALA A 177 -2.81 -9.09 0.92
C ALA A 177 -3.91 -8.19 0.36
N LEU A 178 -4.62 -7.42 1.22
CA LEU A 178 -5.61 -6.44 0.78
C LEU A 178 -5.02 -5.39 -0.17
N VAL A 179 -3.86 -4.83 0.13
CA VAL A 179 -3.15 -3.89 -0.78
C VAL A 179 -2.87 -4.53 -2.15
N GLN A 180 -2.41 -5.77 -2.17
CA GLN A 180 -2.14 -6.47 -3.44
C GLN A 180 -3.42 -6.77 -4.22
N ARG A 181 -4.54 -7.01 -3.53
CA ARG A 181 -5.85 -7.18 -4.19
C ARG A 181 -6.40 -5.85 -4.69
N LEU A 182 -6.21 -4.77 -3.93
CA LEU A 182 -6.55 -3.42 -4.35
C LEU A 182 -5.76 -3.01 -5.60
N ARG A 183 -4.46 -3.30 -5.67
CA ARG A 183 -3.64 -3.07 -6.87
C ARG A 183 -4.19 -3.83 -8.08
N ALA A 184 -4.56 -5.10 -7.90
CA ALA A 184 -5.19 -5.89 -8.97
C ALA A 184 -6.55 -5.34 -9.42
N LEU A 185 -7.28 -4.65 -8.55
CA LEU A 185 -8.57 -4.03 -8.85
C LEU A 185 -8.44 -2.68 -9.57
N ILE A 186 -7.48 -1.85 -9.13
CA ILE A 186 -7.25 -0.50 -9.67
C ILE A 186 -6.52 -0.60 -11.02
N GLY A 187 -5.50 -1.44 -11.11
CA GLY A 187 -4.62 -1.58 -12.26
C GLY A 187 -3.19 -1.88 -11.81
N GLN A 188 -2.54 -2.85 -12.45
CA GLN A 188 -1.20 -3.29 -12.05
C GLN A 188 -0.07 -2.61 -12.82
N GLU A 189 -0.34 -2.23 -14.06
CA GLU A 189 0.64 -1.73 -15.02
C GLU A 189 0.32 -0.27 -15.39
N PRO A 190 1.34 0.54 -15.73
CA PRO A 190 1.11 1.86 -16.29
C PRO A 190 0.36 1.79 -17.62
N VAL A 191 -0.51 2.77 -17.83
CA VAL A 191 -1.31 2.90 -19.05
C VAL A 191 -0.90 4.17 -19.78
N LEU A 192 -0.68 4.06 -21.08
CA LEU A 192 -0.50 5.21 -21.95
C LEU A 192 -1.88 5.70 -22.39
N VAL A 193 -2.20 6.94 -22.03
CA VAL A 193 -3.48 7.58 -22.31
C VAL A 193 -3.28 8.52 -23.49
N ASN A 194 -3.91 8.19 -24.61
CA ASN A 194 -3.85 9.02 -25.82
C ASN A 194 -4.92 10.11 -25.74
N TRP A 195 -4.50 11.35 -25.91
CA TRP A 195 -5.36 12.52 -26.05
C TRP A 195 -5.30 13.01 -27.50
N GLY A 196 -6.46 13.30 -28.07
CA GLY A 196 -6.60 13.73 -29.47
C GLY A 196 -6.35 15.23 -29.72
N GLY A 197 -5.89 15.99 -28.73
CA GLY A 197 -5.64 17.43 -28.86
C GLY A 197 -4.17 17.79 -29.17
N ASP A 198 -3.89 19.08 -29.24
CA ASP A 198 -2.56 19.60 -29.58
C ASP A 198 -1.55 19.31 -28.47
N ALA A 199 -0.45 18.64 -28.85
CA ALA A 199 0.69 18.15 -28.06
C ALA A 199 0.81 18.51 -26.55
N PRO A 200 1.23 17.55 -25.70
CA PRO A 200 1.60 16.18 -26.03
C PRO A 200 0.37 15.27 -26.15
N ALA A 201 0.34 14.46 -27.21
CA ALA A 201 -0.81 13.59 -27.52
C ALA A 201 -0.93 12.39 -26.55
N GLN A 202 0.01 12.24 -25.62
CA GLN A 202 0.07 11.07 -24.75
C GLN A 202 0.42 11.46 -23.32
N MET A 203 -0.17 10.75 -22.36
CA MET A 203 0.15 10.85 -20.95
C MET A 203 0.36 9.47 -20.36
N THR A 204 1.31 9.32 -19.44
CA THR A 204 1.42 8.11 -18.63
C THR A 204 0.49 8.22 -17.43
N PHE A 205 -0.27 7.16 -17.17
CA PHE A 205 -1.08 6.96 -15.99
C PHE A 205 -0.56 5.75 -15.20
N ILE A 206 -0.07 5.98 -13.98
CA ILE A 206 0.28 4.90 -13.05
C ILE A 206 -0.88 4.69 -12.08
N PRO A 207 -1.63 3.57 -12.14
CA PRO A 207 -2.85 3.42 -11.34
C PRO A 207 -2.57 3.41 -9.83
N MET A 208 -1.48 2.77 -9.40
CA MET A 208 -1.12 2.63 -7.99
C MET A 208 0.37 2.36 -7.82
N VAL A 209 1.01 3.08 -6.90
CA VAL A 209 2.40 2.84 -6.49
C VAL A 209 2.40 2.37 -5.04
N VAL A 210 3.12 1.27 -4.78
CA VAL A 210 3.31 0.73 -3.43
C VAL A 210 4.78 0.87 -3.04
N VAL A 211 5.06 1.75 -2.09
CA VAL A 211 6.38 1.96 -1.51
C VAL A 211 6.42 1.30 -0.13
N LYS A 212 7.47 0.52 0.14
CA LYS A 212 7.69 -0.04 1.47
C LYS A 212 8.21 1.03 2.43
N TRP A 213 7.80 0.95 3.69
CA TRP A 213 8.38 1.78 4.74
C TRP A 213 9.92 1.65 4.72
N PRO A 214 10.69 2.75 4.72
CA PRO A 214 12.15 2.67 4.63
C PRO A 214 12.74 1.96 5.85
N GLU A 215 13.58 0.96 5.62
CA GLU A 215 14.24 0.21 6.71
C GLU A 215 15.16 1.10 7.55
N CYS A 216 15.78 2.10 6.93
CA CYS A 216 16.60 3.10 7.62
C CYS A 216 15.78 4.13 8.42
N GLY A 217 14.46 4.19 8.21
CA GLY A 217 13.55 5.10 8.90
C GLY A 217 13.70 6.59 8.52
N THR A 218 14.43 6.93 7.44
CA THR A 218 14.64 8.32 7.00
C THR A 218 13.74 8.71 5.83
N LEU A 219 13.47 10.01 5.68
CA LEU A 219 12.75 10.54 4.53
C LEU A 219 13.56 10.31 3.23
N ALA A 220 14.88 10.48 3.28
CA ALA A 220 15.75 10.20 2.13
C ALA A 220 15.62 8.74 1.66
N GLY A 221 15.56 7.78 2.58
CA GLY A 221 15.32 6.37 2.24
C GLY A 221 13.95 6.13 1.62
N LEU A 222 12.91 6.82 2.10
CA LEU A 222 11.58 6.75 1.49
C LEU A 222 11.60 7.28 0.05
N LEU A 223 12.23 8.43 -0.18
CA LEU A 223 12.33 9.03 -1.52
C LEU A 223 13.14 8.13 -2.47
N ALA A 224 14.23 7.52 -1.99
CA ALA A 224 14.99 6.54 -2.76
C ALA A 224 14.15 5.32 -3.14
N ASN A 225 13.40 4.75 -2.19
CA ASN A 225 12.48 3.64 -2.46
C ASN A 225 11.40 4.05 -3.47
N PHE A 226 10.84 5.25 -3.33
CA PHE A 226 9.83 5.76 -4.24
C PHE A 226 10.37 5.93 -5.67
N ARG A 227 11.56 6.53 -5.81
CA ARG A 227 12.29 6.62 -7.10
C ARG A 227 12.45 5.25 -7.74
N GLN A 228 12.92 4.27 -6.98
CA GLN A 228 13.15 2.93 -7.49
C GLN A 228 11.87 2.26 -7.99
N VAL A 229 10.76 2.42 -7.26
CA VAL A 229 9.47 1.90 -7.70
C VAL A 229 9.03 2.58 -9.01
N LEU A 230 9.12 3.92 -9.11
CA LEU A 230 8.76 4.63 -10.35
C LEU A 230 9.59 4.16 -11.56
N ILE A 231 10.90 3.99 -11.39
CA ILE A 231 11.78 3.46 -12.44
C ILE A 231 11.36 2.04 -12.84
N SER A 232 10.98 1.20 -11.87
CA SER A 232 10.53 -0.17 -12.17
C SER A 232 9.20 -0.24 -12.92
N GLU A 233 8.29 0.72 -12.67
CA GLU A 233 7.01 0.78 -13.38
C GLU A 233 7.19 1.29 -14.82
N ILE A 234 8.05 2.29 -15.02
CA ILE A 234 8.26 2.93 -16.32
C ILE A 234 9.23 2.15 -17.21
N GLY A 235 10.23 1.53 -16.61
CA GLY A 235 11.36 0.90 -17.29
C GLY A 235 12.64 1.75 -17.14
N PRO A 236 13.80 1.11 -16.87
CA PRO A 236 15.06 1.82 -16.69
C PRO A 236 15.59 2.38 -18.01
N SER A 237 15.97 3.66 -17.98
CA SER A 237 16.67 4.36 -19.07
C SER A 237 17.54 5.49 -18.51
N VAL A 238 18.55 5.91 -19.28
CA VAL A 238 19.40 7.05 -18.92
C VAL A 238 18.56 8.31 -18.67
N ALA A 239 17.53 8.53 -19.49
CA ALA A 239 16.58 9.63 -19.30
C ALA A 239 15.84 9.53 -17.96
N THR A 240 15.26 8.38 -17.64
CA THR A 240 14.55 8.19 -16.35
C THR A 240 15.47 8.40 -15.15
N ASP A 241 16.73 7.95 -15.24
CA ASP A 241 17.69 8.15 -14.15
C ASP A 241 18.02 9.62 -13.94
N TYR A 242 18.21 10.35 -15.04
CA TYR A 242 18.45 11.79 -15.02
C TYR A 242 17.24 12.56 -14.47
N HIS A 243 16.02 12.28 -14.94
CA HIS A 243 14.81 12.99 -14.50
C HIS A 243 14.49 12.79 -13.02
N PHE A 244 14.83 11.63 -12.45
CA PHE A 244 14.60 11.35 -11.03
C PHE A 244 15.84 11.56 -10.16
N SER A 245 16.94 12.10 -10.68
CA SER A 245 18.16 12.40 -9.90
C SER A 245 17.89 13.34 -8.72
N ASN A 246 16.97 14.30 -8.90
CA ASN A 246 16.63 15.29 -7.89
C ASN A 246 15.92 14.74 -6.63
N PHE A 247 15.47 13.48 -6.65
CA PHE A 247 14.90 12.82 -5.46
C PHE A 247 15.91 12.75 -4.30
N MET A 248 17.20 12.72 -4.62
CA MET A 248 18.28 12.62 -3.63
C MET A 248 18.82 13.98 -3.16
N GLY A 249 18.31 15.08 -3.73
CA GLY A 249 18.74 16.44 -3.40
C GLY A 249 17.89 17.13 -2.34
N SER A 250 18.25 18.37 -2.01
CA SER A 250 17.49 19.23 -1.08
C SER A 250 16.04 19.50 -1.51
N ASN A 251 15.72 19.31 -2.80
CA ASN A 251 14.38 19.45 -3.38
C ASN A 251 13.65 18.10 -3.57
N GLY A 252 14.14 17.00 -3.00
CA GLY A 252 13.63 15.65 -3.25
C GLY A 252 12.12 15.49 -3.04
N THR A 253 11.57 16.09 -1.99
CA THR A 253 10.12 16.10 -1.74
C THR A 253 9.33 16.72 -2.90
N ASN A 254 9.76 17.88 -3.40
CA ASN A 254 9.06 18.57 -4.48
C ASN A 254 9.21 17.82 -5.81
N ALA A 255 10.39 17.26 -6.08
CA ALA A 255 10.64 16.42 -7.24
C ALA A 255 9.73 15.18 -7.23
N ALA A 256 9.60 14.52 -6.07
CA ALA A 256 8.74 13.35 -5.92
C ALA A 256 7.25 13.64 -6.13
N ILE A 257 6.76 14.76 -5.59
CA ILE A 257 5.38 15.21 -5.82
C ILE A 257 5.15 15.53 -7.30
N SER A 258 6.10 16.22 -7.93
CA SER A 258 6.03 16.59 -9.35
C SER A 258 6.03 15.36 -10.25
N ALA A 259 6.89 14.38 -9.94
CA ALA A 259 6.90 13.09 -10.65
C ALA A 259 5.56 12.36 -10.51
N ALA A 260 4.98 12.30 -9.30
CA ALA A 260 3.68 11.68 -9.08
C ALA A 260 2.56 12.35 -9.89
N LEU A 261 2.60 13.68 -10.03
CA LEU A 261 1.67 14.44 -10.87
C LEU A 261 1.87 14.15 -12.35
N LEU A 262 3.11 14.26 -12.86
CA LEU A 262 3.47 14.00 -14.27
C LEU A 262 3.09 12.59 -14.73
N LEU A 263 3.15 11.61 -13.84
CA LEU A 263 2.77 10.22 -14.08
C LEU A 263 1.29 9.93 -13.78
N ASN A 264 0.50 10.97 -13.53
CA ASN A 264 -0.92 10.92 -13.18
C ASN A 264 -1.24 9.88 -12.09
N LEU A 265 -0.40 9.73 -11.08
CA LEU A 265 -0.48 8.65 -10.10
C LEU A 265 -1.88 8.55 -9.46
N GLY A 266 -2.54 7.40 -9.59
CA GLY A 266 -3.89 7.18 -9.06
C GLY A 266 -3.94 7.08 -7.54
N LEU A 267 -3.07 6.26 -6.95
CA LEU A 267 -2.99 6.03 -5.50
C LEU A 267 -1.53 5.83 -5.06
N PHE A 268 -1.10 6.56 -4.03
CA PHE A 268 0.18 6.32 -3.36
C PHE A 268 -0.01 5.47 -2.10
N VAL A 269 0.73 4.37 -1.97
CA VAL A 269 0.64 3.50 -0.79
C VAL A 269 1.98 3.38 -0.08
N LEU A 270 2.00 3.68 1.21
CA LEU A 270 3.11 3.39 2.11
C LEU A 270 2.78 2.13 2.91
N ASP A 271 3.37 1.00 2.52
CA ASP A 271 3.06 -0.32 3.08
C ASP A 271 4.10 -0.78 4.10
N GLY A 272 3.64 -1.44 5.17
CA GLY A 272 4.50 -2.16 6.11
C GLY A 272 5.03 -1.32 7.27
N GLY A 273 4.29 -0.29 7.71
CA GLY A 273 4.63 0.41 8.95
C GLY A 273 4.57 -0.54 10.15
N CYS A 274 5.67 -0.66 10.89
CA CYS A 274 5.76 -1.52 12.08
C CYS A 274 6.45 -0.78 13.25
N ILE A 275 6.61 -1.42 14.41
CA ILE A 275 7.25 -0.77 15.56
C ILE A 275 8.70 -0.30 15.26
N ARG A 276 9.39 -0.96 14.33
CA ARG A 276 10.73 -0.56 13.87
C ARG A 276 10.70 0.72 13.03
N SER A 277 9.61 0.95 12.30
CA SER A 277 9.36 2.15 11.49
C SER A 277 9.29 3.44 12.31
N LEU A 278 9.10 3.33 13.62
CA LEU A 278 9.10 4.46 14.55
C LEU A 278 10.51 4.99 14.86
N ARG A 279 11.55 4.29 14.41
CA ARG A 279 12.94 4.77 14.50
C ARG A 279 13.20 5.74 13.36
N GLY A 280 13.92 6.82 13.63
CA GLY A 280 14.35 7.79 12.61
C GLY A 280 13.40 8.98 12.44
N GLU A 281 13.20 9.40 11.20
CA GLU A 281 12.54 10.64 10.79
C GLU A 281 11.04 10.41 10.54
N PHE A 282 10.37 9.73 11.47
CA PHE A 282 8.96 9.36 11.36
C PHE A 282 8.05 10.57 11.05
N ARG A 283 8.29 11.71 11.72
CA ARG A 283 7.51 12.94 11.52
C ARG A 283 7.73 13.54 10.13
N ASP A 284 8.94 13.47 9.59
CA ASP A 284 9.26 14.01 8.27
C ASP A 284 8.67 13.12 7.17
N ILE A 285 8.64 11.80 7.38
CA ILE A 285 7.91 10.86 6.53
C ILE A 285 6.41 11.19 6.50
N LEU A 286 5.75 11.37 7.65
CA LEU A 286 4.35 11.78 7.69
C LEU A 286 4.14 13.17 7.09
N GLY A 287 5.08 14.10 7.31
CA GLY A 287 5.08 15.42 6.70
C GLY A 287 5.13 15.35 5.18
N PHE A 288 5.93 14.46 4.61
CA PHE A 288 5.96 14.17 3.18
C PHE A 288 4.61 13.65 2.68
N ILE A 289 4.02 12.64 3.32
CA ILE A 289 2.70 12.09 2.91
C ILE A 289 1.62 13.17 2.91
N SER A 290 1.54 13.95 4.00
CA SER A 290 0.60 15.07 4.10
C SER A 290 0.85 16.15 3.04
N THR A 291 2.11 16.39 2.67
CA THR A 291 2.47 17.38 1.64
C THR A 291 2.16 16.86 0.24
N LEU A 292 2.41 15.58 -0.04
CA LEU A 292 2.00 14.92 -1.28
C LEU A 292 0.50 15.06 -1.48
N GLN A 293 -0.33 14.69 -0.50
CA GLN A 293 -1.78 14.84 -0.58
C GLN A 293 -2.20 16.29 -0.86
N ARG A 294 -1.68 17.23 -0.05
CA ARG A 294 -2.10 18.63 -0.12
C ARG A 294 -1.69 19.33 -1.41
N ASN A 295 -0.58 18.92 -2.03
CA ASN A 295 -0.02 19.58 -3.20
C ASN A 295 -0.33 18.87 -4.53
N SER A 296 -0.82 17.62 -4.48
CA SER A 296 -1.16 16.86 -5.69
C SER A 296 -2.62 16.45 -5.80
N GLY A 297 -3.37 16.40 -4.69
CA GLY A 297 -4.71 15.81 -4.66
C GLY A 297 -4.71 14.28 -4.89
N ILE A 298 -3.54 13.63 -4.85
CA ILE A 298 -3.40 12.18 -4.97
C ILE A 298 -3.79 11.54 -3.63
N PRO A 299 -4.75 10.60 -3.61
CA PRO A 299 -5.07 9.83 -2.43
C PRO A 299 -3.85 9.07 -1.92
N THR A 300 -3.73 8.94 -0.59
CA THR A 300 -2.69 8.11 0.01
C THR A 300 -3.27 7.06 0.94
N LEU A 301 -2.60 5.92 1.01
CA LEU A 301 -2.94 4.82 1.91
C LEU A 301 -1.69 4.45 2.71
N ILE A 302 -1.80 4.44 4.04
CA ILE A 302 -0.78 3.88 4.91
C ILE A 302 -1.27 2.55 5.45
N THR A 303 -0.48 1.48 5.31
CA THR A 303 -0.70 0.25 6.06
C THR A 303 0.27 0.16 7.22
N CYS A 304 -0.23 -0.19 8.40
CA CYS A 304 0.62 -0.25 9.57
C CYS A 304 0.10 -1.16 10.68
N THR A 305 0.96 -1.42 11.66
CA THR A 305 0.59 -2.04 12.94
C THR A 305 0.13 -0.99 13.95
N TYR A 306 -0.51 -1.43 15.02
CA TYR A 306 -1.03 -0.52 16.05
C TYR A 306 0.00 0.40 16.73
N PRO A 307 1.26 -0.02 16.99
CA PRO A 307 2.30 0.90 17.42
C PRO A 307 2.45 2.15 16.53
N VAL A 308 2.41 1.96 15.21
CA VAL A 308 2.54 3.06 14.25
C VAL A 308 1.27 3.89 14.20
N LEU A 309 0.09 3.25 14.20
CA LEU A 309 -1.18 3.98 14.27
C LEU A 309 -1.21 4.93 15.49
N GLN A 310 -0.77 4.46 16.65
CA GLN A 310 -0.68 5.27 17.87
C GLN A 310 0.30 6.44 17.70
N ALA A 311 1.45 6.22 17.06
CA ALA A 311 2.39 7.29 16.76
C ALA A 311 1.82 8.32 15.77
N ILE A 312 1.05 7.88 14.76
CA ILE A 312 0.32 8.76 13.83
C ILE A 312 -0.67 9.62 14.63
N ALA A 313 -1.51 9.00 15.46
CA ALA A 313 -2.51 9.70 16.28
C ALA A 313 -1.87 10.76 17.20
N ARG A 314 -0.69 10.47 17.75
CA ARG A 314 0.08 11.38 18.62
C ARG A 314 0.87 12.45 17.87
N SER A 315 0.94 12.39 16.54
CA SER A 315 1.68 13.37 15.73
C SER A 315 0.89 14.66 15.45
N GLY A 316 -0.25 14.86 16.12
CA GLY A 316 -1.05 16.09 16.03
C GLY A 316 -1.59 16.34 14.62
N GLY A 317 -1.52 17.58 14.16
CA GLY A 317 -2.07 17.99 12.85
C GLY A 317 -1.52 17.20 11.66
N ALA A 318 -0.25 16.80 11.68
CA ALA A 318 0.34 15.98 10.62
C ALA A 318 -0.29 14.58 10.54
N GLY A 319 -0.58 13.98 11.71
CA GLY A 319 -1.29 12.71 11.81
C GLY A 319 -2.75 12.81 11.36
N ALA A 320 -3.47 13.83 11.86
CA ALA A 320 -4.86 14.08 11.51
C ALA A 320 -5.05 14.31 10.01
N ASN A 321 -4.15 15.07 9.37
CA ASN A 321 -4.20 15.30 7.93
C ASN A 321 -3.92 14.02 7.12
N THR A 322 -2.99 13.19 7.59
CA THR A 322 -2.67 11.90 6.94
C THR A 322 -3.82 10.88 7.05
N ALA A 323 -4.60 10.94 8.14
CA ALA A 323 -5.72 10.04 8.44
C ALA A 323 -7.10 10.60 8.07
N SER A 324 -7.15 11.61 7.21
CA SER A 324 -8.30 12.51 7.08
C SER A 324 -9.56 11.92 6.41
N ALA A 325 -9.46 10.83 5.64
CA ALA A 325 -10.62 10.23 4.97
C ALA A 325 -11.25 9.10 5.78
N HIS A 326 -10.51 8.02 6.01
CA HIS A 326 -11.04 6.82 6.67
C HIS A 326 -9.91 5.92 7.20
N ALA A 327 -10.08 5.41 8.41
CA ALA A 327 -9.24 4.37 8.98
C ALA A 327 -10.04 3.05 9.08
N GLU A 328 -9.44 1.96 8.63
CA GLU A 328 -9.99 0.61 8.74
C GLU A 328 -9.08 -0.25 9.60
N PHE A 329 -9.70 -1.07 10.45
CA PHE A 329 -9.00 -1.91 11.43
C PHE A 329 -9.25 -3.38 11.11
N LEU A 330 -8.16 -4.11 10.85
CA LEU A 330 -8.17 -5.55 10.68
C LEU A 330 -7.62 -6.19 11.95
N ASP A 331 -8.52 -6.57 12.85
CA ASP A 331 -8.16 -7.14 14.15
C ASP A 331 -7.95 -8.65 14.10
N LEU A 332 -7.37 -9.17 15.20
CA LEU A 332 -7.44 -10.58 15.51
C LEU A 332 -8.91 -10.97 15.60
N LEU A 333 -9.30 -12.02 14.88
CA LEU A 333 -10.67 -12.52 14.96
C LEU A 333 -10.87 -13.12 16.34
N PRO A 334 -12.03 -13.05 17.02
CA PRO A 334 -12.31 -13.84 18.21
C PRO A 334 -12.76 -15.27 17.84
N PRO A 335 -12.78 -16.24 18.78
CA PRO A 335 -13.38 -17.54 18.49
C PRO A 335 -14.88 -17.36 18.21
N GLY A 336 -15.40 -18.09 17.23
CA GLY A 336 -16.82 -18.01 16.86
C GLY A 336 -17.10 -18.34 15.39
N PRO A 337 -18.31 -18.03 14.89
CA PRO A 337 -18.75 -18.40 13.54
C PRO A 337 -17.88 -17.79 12.44
N LEU A 338 -17.42 -16.55 12.61
CA LEU A 338 -16.54 -15.88 11.66
C LEU A 338 -15.19 -16.61 11.58
N TRP A 339 -14.56 -16.87 12.72
CA TRP A 339 -13.32 -17.66 12.79
C TRP A 339 -13.47 -19.04 12.14
N ALA A 340 -14.53 -19.78 12.49
CA ALA A 340 -14.81 -21.08 11.91
C ALA A 340 -14.99 -21.02 10.37
N SER A 341 -15.60 -19.94 9.85
CA SER A 341 -15.70 -19.71 8.41
C SER A 341 -14.34 -19.48 7.75
N TYR A 342 -13.39 -18.82 8.43
CA TYR A 342 -12.02 -18.68 7.94
C TYR A 342 -11.26 -20.00 7.97
N CYS A 343 -11.36 -20.77 9.06
CA CYS A 343 -10.80 -22.11 9.13
C CYS A 343 -11.33 -23.00 7.99
N LYS A 344 -12.65 -22.98 7.75
CA LYS A 344 -13.27 -23.72 6.64
C LYS A 344 -12.76 -23.26 5.28
N PHE A 345 -12.54 -21.96 5.09
CA PHE A 345 -11.94 -21.44 3.86
C PHE A 345 -10.55 -22.05 3.62
N PHE A 346 -9.65 -22.03 4.62
CA PHE A 346 -8.29 -22.58 4.50
C PHE A 346 -8.26 -24.11 4.44
N TRP A 347 -9.17 -24.80 5.13
CA TRP A 347 -9.34 -26.25 5.01
C TRP A 347 -9.65 -26.65 3.56
N ASN A 348 -10.59 -25.94 2.93
CA ASN A 348 -10.99 -26.18 1.54
C ASN A 348 -9.91 -25.82 0.50
N LEU A 349 -8.73 -25.35 0.92
CA LEU A 349 -7.55 -25.15 0.07
C LEU A 349 -6.64 -26.38 0.04
N GLY A 350 -6.89 -27.39 0.87
CA GLY A 350 -6.17 -28.65 0.86
C GLY A 350 -6.32 -29.39 -0.47
N LEU A 351 -5.34 -30.24 -0.78
CA LEU A 351 -5.23 -30.99 -2.04
C LEU A 351 -5.23 -32.51 -1.83
N ALA A 352 -5.59 -32.97 -0.63
CA ALA A 352 -5.59 -34.38 -0.29
C ALA A 352 -6.92 -35.05 -0.68
N GLU A 353 -6.85 -36.29 -1.14
CA GLU A 353 -7.98 -37.12 -1.54
C GLU A 353 -8.20 -38.27 -0.53
N PRO A 354 -9.45 -38.61 -0.17
CA PRO A 354 -10.69 -37.95 -0.56
C PRO A 354 -10.91 -36.60 0.15
N CYS A 355 -11.73 -35.72 -0.43
CA CYS A 355 -12.10 -34.47 0.22
C CYS A 355 -13.00 -34.75 1.43
N ILE A 356 -12.41 -34.70 2.63
CA ILE A 356 -13.13 -34.91 3.88
C ILE A 356 -13.70 -33.59 4.44
N PRO A 357 -14.88 -33.62 5.09
CA PRO A 357 -15.38 -32.50 5.87
C PRO A 357 -14.36 -32.08 6.93
N MET A 358 -14.24 -30.77 7.19
CA MET A 358 -13.36 -30.26 8.25
C MET A 358 -13.80 -30.81 9.61
N PRO A 359 -12.93 -31.51 10.37
CA PRO A 359 -13.28 -31.97 11.70
C PRO A 359 -13.69 -30.82 12.63
N GLY A 360 -14.69 -31.04 13.48
CA GLY A 360 -15.31 -30.00 14.31
C GLY A 360 -14.36 -29.34 15.31
N TYR A 361 -13.29 -30.01 15.72
CA TYR A 361 -12.29 -29.49 16.66
C TYR A 361 -11.26 -28.55 16.00
N ILE A 362 -11.12 -28.56 14.65
CA ILE A 362 -10.08 -27.79 13.94
C ILE A 362 -10.16 -26.28 14.23
N PRO A 363 -11.33 -25.62 14.25
CA PRO A 363 -11.40 -24.20 14.61
C PRO A 363 -10.85 -23.91 16.00
N SER A 364 -11.18 -24.74 17.00
CA SER A 364 -10.69 -24.60 18.38
C SER A 364 -9.18 -24.86 18.47
N LEU A 365 -8.69 -25.87 17.75
CA LEU A 365 -7.27 -26.19 17.65
C LEU A 365 -6.48 -25.02 17.05
N MET A 366 -6.92 -24.51 15.90
CA MET A 366 -6.27 -23.38 15.23
C MET A 366 -6.33 -22.13 16.11
N TRP A 367 -7.44 -21.91 16.84
CA TRP A 367 -7.56 -20.81 17.78
C TRP A 367 -6.51 -20.88 18.89
N LYS A 368 -6.35 -22.06 19.50
CA LYS A 368 -5.35 -22.32 20.56
C LYS A 368 -3.94 -21.93 20.12
N PHE A 369 -3.54 -22.28 18.89
CA PHE A 369 -2.18 -22.07 18.39
C PHE A 369 -1.93 -20.75 17.67
N SER A 370 -2.97 -20.01 17.28
CA SER A 370 -2.83 -18.74 16.56
C SER A 370 -3.37 -17.53 17.31
N ARG A 371 -4.21 -17.75 18.33
CA ARG A 371 -4.91 -16.71 19.11
C ARG A 371 -5.65 -15.69 18.24
N GLY A 372 -6.12 -16.13 17.07
CA GLY A 372 -6.90 -15.32 16.12
C GLY A 372 -6.09 -14.63 15.03
N ASP A 373 -4.77 -14.80 15.02
CA ASP A 373 -3.92 -14.32 13.95
C ASP A 373 -4.10 -15.19 12.70
N MET A 374 -4.65 -14.60 11.64
CA MET A 374 -4.91 -15.30 10.38
C MET A 374 -3.64 -15.77 9.66
N GLY A 375 -2.52 -15.06 9.84
CA GLY A 375 -1.23 -15.41 9.25
C GLY A 375 -0.62 -16.64 9.92
N ILE A 376 -0.63 -16.68 11.25
CA ILE A 376 -0.20 -17.84 12.03
C ILE A 376 -1.11 -19.04 11.73
N MET A 377 -2.44 -18.84 11.71
CA MET A 377 -3.39 -19.87 11.32
C MET A 377 -3.11 -20.43 9.92
N SER A 378 -2.84 -19.57 8.93
CA SER A 378 -2.50 -20.02 7.57
C SER A 378 -1.25 -20.89 7.55
N GLN A 379 -0.27 -20.62 8.41
CA GLN A 379 0.92 -21.48 8.53
C GLN A 379 0.58 -22.83 9.17
N GLY A 380 -0.31 -22.86 10.16
CA GLY A 380 -0.84 -24.09 10.75
C GLY A 380 -1.53 -24.98 9.71
N PHE A 381 -2.41 -24.40 8.88
CA PHE A 381 -3.03 -25.14 7.76
C PHE A 381 -2.01 -25.59 6.71
N SER A 382 -0.97 -24.81 6.42
CA SER A 382 0.11 -25.25 5.51
C SER A 382 0.78 -26.52 6.02
N GLY A 383 1.12 -26.58 7.32
CA GLY A 383 1.70 -27.77 7.92
C GLY A 383 0.75 -28.97 7.89
N LEU A 384 -0.53 -28.73 8.21
CA LEU A 384 -1.56 -29.76 8.19
C LEU A 384 -1.76 -30.34 6.79
N HIS A 385 -1.89 -29.48 5.77
CA HIS A 385 -2.07 -29.93 4.38
C HIS A 385 -0.87 -30.68 3.83
N HIS A 386 0.36 -30.28 4.18
CA HIS A 386 1.55 -31.06 3.81
C HIS A 386 1.53 -32.45 4.46
N ALA A 387 1.27 -32.54 5.76
CA ALA A 387 1.23 -33.82 6.45
C ALA A 387 0.15 -34.77 5.89
N LEU A 388 -1.00 -34.22 5.48
CA LEU A 388 -2.08 -35.01 4.87
C LEU A 388 -1.72 -35.52 3.46
N LEU A 389 -0.86 -34.81 2.72
CA LEU A 389 -0.34 -35.29 1.44
C LEU A 389 0.74 -36.36 1.62
N ASP A 390 1.65 -36.16 2.58
CA ASP A 390 2.75 -37.10 2.87
C ASP A 390 2.25 -38.39 3.54
N HIS A 391 1.17 -38.29 4.31
CA HIS A 391 0.59 -39.39 5.08
C HIS A 391 -0.92 -39.53 4.84
N PRO A 392 -1.34 -39.99 3.64
CA PRO A 392 -2.77 -40.12 3.28
C PRO A 392 -3.56 -41.03 4.23
N GLN A 393 -2.89 -41.95 4.95
CA GLN A 393 -3.51 -42.79 5.98
C GLN A 393 -4.14 -41.99 7.13
N LEU A 394 -3.72 -40.74 7.36
CA LEU A 394 -4.37 -39.83 8.31
C LEU A 394 -5.81 -39.48 7.90
N LEU A 395 -6.19 -39.72 6.64
CA LEU A 395 -7.54 -39.49 6.11
C LEU A 395 -8.42 -40.75 6.11
N ALA A 396 -7.85 -41.93 6.31
CA ALA A 396 -8.61 -43.18 6.22
C ALA A 396 -9.51 -43.36 7.45
N GLY A 397 -10.84 -43.43 7.25
CA GLY A 397 -11.79 -43.83 8.30
C GLY A 397 -11.91 -42.87 9.50
N GLU A 398 -11.97 -41.55 9.26
CA GLU A 398 -12.06 -40.50 10.29
C GLU A 398 -10.80 -40.40 11.20
N ALA A 399 -9.65 -40.87 10.72
CA ALA A 399 -8.44 -41.06 11.52
C ALA A 399 -7.63 -39.82 11.89
N LEU A 400 -7.92 -38.61 11.38
CA LEU A 400 -7.20 -37.43 11.86
C LEU A 400 -7.68 -37.14 13.28
N LYS A 401 -6.92 -37.59 14.27
CA LYS A 401 -7.21 -37.32 15.68
C LYS A 401 -6.79 -35.91 16.03
N GLU A 402 -7.43 -35.36 17.05
CA GLU A 402 -7.06 -34.05 17.58
C GLU A 402 -5.60 -34.01 18.05
N THR A 403 -5.09 -35.10 18.61
CA THR A 403 -3.69 -35.23 19.04
C THR A 403 -2.72 -35.10 17.86
N ASP A 404 -2.96 -35.84 16.78
CA ASP A 404 -2.07 -35.85 15.61
C ASP A 404 -2.08 -34.48 14.92
N ALA A 405 -3.28 -33.89 14.75
CA ALA A 405 -3.42 -32.55 14.20
C ALA A 405 -2.73 -31.50 15.09
N SER A 406 -2.85 -31.63 16.42
CA SER A 406 -2.19 -30.75 17.37
C SER A 406 -0.67 -30.82 17.26
N ASP A 407 -0.10 -32.01 17.14
CA ASP A 407 1.35 -32.20 17.04
C ASP A 407 1.90 -31.62 15.73
N ILE A 408 1.20 -31.83 14.61
CA ILE A 408 1.55 -31.26 13.30
C ILE A 408 1.53 -29.73 13.35
N VAL A 409 0.45 -29.15 13.87
CA VAL A 409 0.29 -27.69 13.96
C VAL A 409 1.32 -27.09 14.92
N CYS A 410 1.54 -27.70 16.08
CA CYS A 410 2.55 -27.28 17.06
C CYS A 410 3.95 -27.28 16.44
N MET A 411 4.34 -28.36 15.79
CA MET A 411 5.65 -28.47 15.13
C MET A 411 5.83 -27.39 14.06
N ARG A 412 4.79 -27.14 13.25
CA ARG A 412 4.83 -26.12 12.20
C ARG A 412 4.94 -24.70 12.76
N LEU A 413 4.35 -24.45 13.92
CA LEU A 413 4.24 -23.12 14.52
C LEU A 413 5.29 -22.81 15.59
N ARG A 414 6.31 -23.66 15.77
CA ARG A 414 7.40 -23.45 16.75
C ARG A 414 8.06 -22.08 16.69
N MET A 415 8.16 -21.47 15.50
CA MET A 415 8.75 -20.13 15.33
C MET A 415 7.87 -19.00 15.89
N TYR A 416 6.59 -19.27 16.16
CA TYR A 416 5.62 -18.31 16.68
C TYR A 416 5.32 -18.54 18.17
N GLU A 417 5.96 -19.52 18.82
CA GLU A 417 5.64 -19.91 20.20
C GLU A 417 5.67 -18.71 21.17
N GLU A 418 6.74 -17.92 21.15
CA GLU A 418 6.87 -16.73 21.99
C GLU A 418 5.82 -15.66 21.66
N THR A 419 5.50 -15.49 20.38
CA THR A 419 4.45 -14.54 19.96
C THR A 419 3.08 -14.97 20.48
N VAL A 420 2.77 -16.27 20.40
CA VAL A 420 1.52 -16.86 20.89
C VAL A 420 1.43 -16.76 22.41
N LYS A 421 2.53 -16.99 23.14
CA LYS A 421 2.60 -16.79 24.60
C LYS A 421 2.30 -15.34 24.98
N VAL A 422 2.87 -14.36 24.27
CA VAL A 422 2.61 -12.94 24.53
C VAL A 422 1.16 -12.55 24.21
N LEU A 423 0.58 -13.08 23.13
CA LEU A 423 -0.84 -12.89 22.81
C LEU A 423 -1.75 -13.47 23.90
N GLU A 424 -1.44 -14.67 24.39
CA GLU A 424 -2.18 -15.33 25.48
C GLU A 424 -2.06 -14.56 26.80
N LEU A 425 -0.86 -14.08 27.13
CA LEU A 425 -0.61 -13.25 28.30
C LEU A 425 -1.47 -11.97 28.24
N PHE A 426 -1.49 -11.31 27.09
CA PHE A 426 -2.33 -10.12 26.89
C PHE A 426 -3.82 -10.44 27.01
N GLN A 427 -4.29 -11.54 26.39
CA GLN A 427 -5.70 -11.92 26.45
C GLN A 427 -6.16 -12.24 27.88
N THR A 428 -5.28 -12.79 28.71
CA THR A 428 -5.57 -13.18 30.09
C THR A 428 -5.45 -12.00 31.06
N ASN A 429 -4.35 -11.25 31.00
CA ASN A 429 -4.00 -10.25 32.01
C ASN A 429 -4.26 -8.81 31.56
N ARG A 430 -4.55 -8.59 30.27
CA ARG A 430 -4.64 -7.25 29.64
C ARG A 430 -3.38 -6.40 29.80
N ALA A 431 -2.26 -7.02 30.15
CA ALA A 431 -0.97 -6.38 30.33
C ALA A 431 0.15 -7.22 29.70
N VAL A 432 1.15 -6.54 29.15
CA VAL A 432 2.35 -7.17 28.55
C VAL A 432 3.59 -6.47 29.10
N PRO A 433 4.62 -7.20 29.54
CA PRO A 433 5.90 -6.62 29.92
C PRO A 433 6.46 -5.72 28.80
N LEU A 434 7.15 -4.65 29.18
CA LEU A 434 7.66 -3.68 28.21
C LEU A 434 8.61 -4.31 27.18
N GLU A 435 9.40 -5.31 27.58
CA GLU A 435 10.33 -6.02 26.68
C GLU A 435 9.59 -6.79 25.59
N ASP A 436 8.56 -7.55 25.98
CA ASP A 436 7.68 -8.29 25.07
C ASP A 436 6.89 -7.36 24.16
N LEU A 437 6.46 -6.19 24.67
CA LEU A 437 5.81 -5.16 23.86
C LEU A 437 6.73 -4.68 22.73
N TRP A 438 8.04 -4.56 22.96
CA TRP A 438 8.98 -4.17 21.90
C TRP A 438 9.29 -5.29 20.92
N ALA A 439 9.33 -6.54 21.38
CA ALA A 439 9.64 -7.71 20.56
C ALA A 439 8.45 -8.17 19.72
N HIS A 440 7.24 -8.13 20.29
CA HIS A 440 6.02 -8.72 19.74
C HIS A 440 4.87 -7.71 19.57
N GLY A 441 5.09 -6.42 19.84
CA GLY A 441 4.04 -5.39 19.76
C GLY A 441 3.36 -5.29 18.40
N ASP A 442 4.04 -5.66 17.33
CA ASP A 442 3.43 -5.70 15.99
C ASP A 442 2.30 -6.74 15.87
N TYR A 443 2.21 -7.74 16.76
CA TYR A 443 1.17 -8.76 16.80
C TYR A 443 0.07 -8.45 17.82
N LEU A 444 0.29 -7.50 18.73
CA LEU A 444 -0.69 -7.18 19.77
C LEU A 444 -1.85 -6.34 19.22
N PRO A 445 -3.07 -6.50 19.78
CA PRO A 445 -4.22 -5.70 19.40
C PRO A 445 -4.11 -4.26 19.93
N TYR A 446 -5.00 -3.39 19.48
CA TYR A 446 -4.91 -1.95 19.72
C TYR A 446 -4.89 -1.58 21.21
N GLU A 447 -5.67 -2.30 22.02
CA GLU A 447 -5.84 -2.05 23.45
C GLU A 447 -4.53 -2.18 24.24
N ALA A 448 -3.59 -3.01 23.77
CA ALA A 448 -2.29 -3.18 24.39
C ALA A 448 -1.48 -1.87 24.46
N PHE A 449 -1.81 -0.88 23.63
CA PHE A 449 -1.10 0.40 23.52
C PHE A 449 -1.84 1.58 24.17
N ASN A 450 -3.07 1.36 24.66
CA ASN A 450 -3.85 2.42 25.30
C ASN A 450 -3.42 2.64 26.76
N GLU A 451 -2.98 1.58 27.44
CA GLU A 451 -2.65 1.60 28.88
C GLU A 451 -1.15 1.79 29.16
N THR A 452 -0.28 1.64 28.16
CA THR A 452 1.17 1.81 28.37
C THR A 452 1.49 3.28 28.67
N PRO A 453 2.15 3.61 29.80
CA PRO A 453 2.50 4.98 30.14
C PRO A 453 3.29 5.63 28.99
N SER A 454 2.66 6.59 28.31
CA SER A 454 3.15 7.15 27.03
C SER A 454 4.59 7.68 27.11
N ARG A 455 4.99 8.16 28.30
CA ARG A 455 6.28 8.81 28.54
C ARG A 455 7.47 7.86 28.39
N ASP A 456 7.37 6.59 28.79
CA ASP A 456 8.50 5.66 28.70
C ASP A 456 8.68 5.08 27.30
N PHE A 457 7.57 4.85 26.60
CA PHE A 457 7.58 4.46 25.20
C PHE A 457 8.21 5.57 24.33
N GLU A 458 7.78 6.82 24.52
CA GLU A 458 8.32 7.98 23.80
C GLU A 458 9.77 8.29 24.16
N ARG A 459 10.16 8.22 25.45
CA ARG A 459 11.56 8.41 25.87
C ARG A 459 12.51 7.40 25.23
N ARG A 460 12.10 6.14 25.09
CA ARG A 460 12.92 5.12 24.44
C ARG A 460 12.97 5.28 22.91
N LEU A 461 11.87 5.72 22.29
CA LEU A 461 11.87 6.13 20.87
C LEU A 461 12.86 7.28 20.62
N SER A 462 12.87 8.31 21.47
CA SER A 462 13.76 9.47 21.31
C SER A 462 15.23 9.18 21.62
N ARG A 463 15.52 8.22 22.52
CA ARG A 463 16.89 7.88 22.94
C ARG A 463 17.64 6.99 21.95
N ARG A 464 16.93 6.24 21.10
CA ARG A 464 17.55 5.48 20.01
C ARG A 464 17.62 6.32 18.73
N LYS A 465 18.37 7.42 18.77
CA LYS A 465 18.95 7.94 17.52
C LYS A 465 19.86 6.84 16.96
N SER A 466 19.73 6.57 15.67
CA SER A 466 20.53 5.54 14.99
C SER A 466 22.02 5.80 15.25
N PRO A 467 22.80 4.81 15.71
CA PRO A 467 24.26 4.95 15.84
C PRO A 467 24.97 5.18 14.49
N VAL A 468 24.23 5.09 13.37
CA VAL A 468 24.75 5.35 12.03
C VAL A 468 25.06 6.84 11.82
N SER A 469 24.43 7.77 12.56
CA SER A 469 24.74 9.20 12.41
C SER A 469 26.09 9.60 13.04
N SER A 470 26.69 8.77 13.90
CA SER A 470 28.02 9.06 14.50
C SER A 470 29.18 8.42 13.74
N ILE A 471 28.92 7.48 12.81
CA ILE A 471 29.97 6.83 12.01
C ILE A 471 30.30 7.66 10.76
N LEU A 472 29.38 8.51 10.29
CA LEU A 472 29.60 9.38 9.12
C LEU A 472 30.19 10.76 9.44
N THR A 473 30.40 11.10 10.71
CA THR A 473 31.04 12.36 11.14
C THR A 473 32.54 12.24 11.45
N HIS A 474 33.16 11.08 11.19
CA HIS A 474 34.61 10.88 11.34
C HIS A 474 35.31 10.46 10.05
N ALA A 475 34.69 10.71 8.90
CA ALA A 475 35.31 10.62 7.58
C ALA A 475 35.15 11.97 6.86
N GLU A 476 35.82 13.00 7.40
CA GLU A 476 36.25 14.20 6.69
C GLU A 476 37.75 14.38 6.89
#